data_AF-A0A3R7TS83-F1
#
_entry.id   AF-A0A3R7TS83-F1
#
_cell.length_a   1.000
_cell.length_b   1.000
_cell.length_c   1.000
_cell.angle_alpha   90.00
_cell.angle_beta   90.00
_cell.angle_gamma   90.00
#
_symmetry.space_group_name_H-M   'P 1'
#
loop_
_entity.id
_entity.type
_entity.pdbx_description
1 polymer ?
#
loop_
_entity_poly.entity_id
_entity_poly.type
_entity_poly.pdbx_seq_one_letter_code
_entity_poly.pdbx_strand_id
1 'polypeptide(L)'
;MANTGRRGTGEDGPETKSSLPLIAFTAALLVIGCTLSYVFFWGELSSQMETDDWMEVQGAIISSGIESDYSCDGEEGGCSTTYQPFAEYRYDVDGESYEGSRITYTWENTYIGFRSLAESVIDDFQEGNEITVYVDPDDHSESVLIQGLELKSMSFPLAVLVPLVLAIQPIQFTYMVKFARRFNTADESDTLGEGNWVGPDGTESGLGVAEDWYLRYDGPAPVVEDVYDENYAVDRGNGAVPIDFYIEKWGIPEGFGKTSNEKNTTRRSRK
;
A
#
# COMPACT_ATOMS: atom_id res chain seq x y z
N MET A 1 -10.53 -8.96 -68.47
CA MET A 1 -10.35 -9.36 -67.05
C MET A 1 -9.84 -8.14 -66.31
N ALA A 2 -10.73 -7.45 -65.61
CA ALA A 2 -10.40 -6.34 -64.72
C ALA A 2 -10.41 -6.89 -63.30
N ASN A 3 -9.35 -6.67 -62.53
CA ASN A 3 -9.38 -6.90 -61.09
C ASN A 3 -9.05 -5.59 -60.40
N THR A 4 -10.10 -4.92 -59.96
CA THR A 4 -10.09 -3.68 -59.18
C THR A 4 -9.77 -4.00 -57.73
N GLY A 5 -8.92 -3.17 -57.14
CA GLY A 5 -8.51 -3.30 -55.75
C GLY A 5 -9.66 -3.18 -54.75
N ARG A 6 -9.46 -3.82 -53.59
CA ARG A 6 -10.23 -3.53 -52.38
C ARG A 6 -9.27 -3.18 -51.26
N ARG A 7 -9.27 -1.88 -50.97
CA ARG A 7 -8.70 -1.18 -49.83
C ARG A 7 -9.13 -1.87 -48.52
N GLY A 8 -8.18 -2.44 -47.79
CA GLY A 8 -8.36 -2.85 -46.40
C GLY A 8 -8.03 -1.68 -45.50
N THR A 9 -9.06 -0.97 -45.04
CA THR A 9 -9.01 -0.05 -43.90
C THR A 9 -9.27 -0.86 -42.64
N GLY A 10 -8.43 -0.69 -41.61
CA GLY A 10 -8.61 -1.30 -40.30
C GLY A 10 -7.29 -1.43 -39.56
N GLU A 11 -6.69 -0.30 -39.20
CA GLU A 11 -5.71 -0.24 -38.12
C GLU A 11 -6.45 -0.51 -36.80
N ASP A 12 -6.56 -1.79 -36.43
CA ASP A 12 -6.82 -2.17 -35.05
C ASP A 12 -5.44 -2.33 -34.39
N GLY A 13 -4.95 -1.25 -33.78
CA GLY A 13 -3.76 -1.29 -32.94
C GLY A 13 -3.96 -2.26 -31.76
N PRO A 14 -2.90 -2.90 -31.24
CA PRO A 14 -3.02 -3.78 -30.09
C PRO A 14 -3.50 -2.98 -28.90
N GLU A 15 -4.74 -3.22 -28.45
CA GLU A 15 -5.26 -2.63 -27.22
C GLU A 15 -4.34 -3.03 -26.06
N THR A 16 -3.51 -2.08 -25.63
CA THR A 16 -2.89 -2.07 -24.32
C THR A 16 -3.99 -2.24 -23.28
N LYS A 17 -4.20 -3.47 -22.79
CA LYS A 17 -4.96 -3.70 -21.56
C LYS A 17 -4.21 -3.00 -20.43
N SER A 18 -4.57 -1.74 -20.21
CA SER A 18 -4.00 -0.91 -19.16
C SER A 18 -4.20 -1.62 -17.81
N SER A 19 -3.13 -1.78 -17.04
CA SER A 19 -3.18 -2.23 -15.65
C SER A 19 -3.54 -1.09 -14.68
N LEU A 20 -3.57 0.15 -15.19
CA LEU A 20 -4.08 1.36 -14.52
C LEU A 20 -5.45 1.17 -13.84
N PRO A 21 -6.49 0.58 -14.47
CA PRO A 21 -7.76 0.29 -13.81
C PRO A 21 -7.62 -0.66 -12.62
N LEU A 22 -6.68 -1.62 -12.67
CA LEU A 22 -6.49 -2.57 -11.57
C LEU A 22 -5.83 -1.91 -10.35
N ILE A 23 -4.80 -1.08 -10.57
CA ILE A 23 -4.11 -0.33 -9.51
C ILE A 23 -5.05 0.74 -8.92
N ALA A 24 -5.83 1.43 -9.75
CA ALA A 24 -6.82 2.39 -9.27
C ALA A 24 -7.94 1.71 -8.47
N PHE A 25 -8.39 0.53 -8.91
CA PHE A 25 -9.40 -0.26 -8.20
C PHE A 25 -8.89 -0.76 -6.84
N THR A 26 -7.65 -1.25 -6.76
CA THR A 26 -7.07 -1.68 -5.48
C THR A 26 -6.81 -0.51 -4.54
N ALA A 27 -6.35 0.63 -5.04
CA ALA A 27 -6.21 1.85 -4.24
C ALA A 27 -7.57 2.33 -3.71
N ALA A 28 -8.62 2.29 -4.54
CA ALA A 28 -9.98 2.64 -4.13
C ALA A 28 -10.50 1.70 -3.03
N LEU A 29 -10.27 0.38 -3.16
CA LEU A 29 -10.66 -0.58 -2.12
C LEU A 29 -9.88 -0.39 -0.82
N LEU A 30 -8.60 -0.02 -0.88
CA LEU A 30 -7.81 0.30 0.30
C LEU A 30 -8.33 1.56 1.01
N VAL A 31 -8.61 2.62 0.25
CA VAL A 31 -9.19 3.85 0.79
C VAL A 31 -10.55 3.56 1.41
N ILE A 32 -11.42 2.83 0.70
CA ILE A 32 -12.74 2.44 1.22
C ILE A 32 -12.59 1.61 2.50
N GLY A 33 -11.72 0.60 2.50
CA GLY A 33 -11.41 -0.21 3.67
C GLY A 33 -10.94 0.62 4.86
N CYS A 34 -9.97 1.52 4.65
CA CYS A 34 -9.48 2.44 5.68
C CYS A 34 -10.57 3.39 6.17
N THR A 35 -11.43 3.92 5.30
CA THR A 35 -12.53 4.81 5.70
C THR A 35 -13.63 4.07 6.46
N LEU A 36 -13.96 2.83 6.08
CA LEU A 36 -14.91 2.01 6.83
C LEU A 36 -14.32 1.63 8.18
N SER A 37 -13.06 1.19 8.23
CA SER A 37 -12.36 0.96 9.49
C SER A 37 -12.37 2.22 10.35
N TYR A 38 -12.05 3.39 9.80
CA TYR A 38 -12.14 4.65 10.53
C TYR A 38 -13.56 4.89 11.06
N VAL A 39 -14.60 4.88 10.24
CA VAL A 39 -15.97 5.18 10.69
C VAL A 39 -16.49 4.18 11.74
N PHE A 40 -16.21 2.88 11.57
CA PHE A 40 -16.68 1.84 12.49
C PHE A 40 -15.84 1.76 13.79
N PHE A 41 -14.52 2.01 13.73
CA PHE A 41 -13.66 1.98 14.92
C PHE A 41 -13.56 3.33 15.64
N TRP A 42 -13.80 4.45 14.96
CA TRP A 42 -13.59 5.77 15.56
C TRP A 42 -14.55 6.05 16.71
N GLY A 43 -15.80 5.60 16.62
CA GLY A 43 -16.77 5.76 17.71
C GLY A 43 -16.37 5.04 18.99
N GLU A 44 -15.84 3.82 18.86
CA GLU A 44 -15.42 3.02 20.01
C GLU A 44 -14.03 3.43 20.53
N LEU A 45 -13.13 3.89 19.65
CA LEU A 45 -11.83 4.44 20.03
C LEU A 45 -11.93 5.81 20.69
N SER A 46 -12.85 6.68 20.23
CA SER A 46 -13.04 8.02 20.81
C SER A 46 -13.58 7.95 22.24
N SER A 47 -14.54 7.05 22.50
CA SER A 47 -15.07 6.86 23.86
C SER A 47 -14.04 6.25 24.82
N GLN A 48 -13.02 5.55 24.30
CA GLN A 48 -11.94 5.00 25.13
C GLN A 48 -10.84 6.03 25.45
N MET A 49 -10.65 7.05 24.60
CA MET A 49 -9.78 8.19 24.90
C MET A 49 -10.38 9.16 25.94
N GLU A 50 -11.68 9.06 26.22
CA GLU A 50 -12.39 9.89 27.20
C GLU A 50 -12.29 9.33 28.64
N THR A 51 -11.80 8.08 28.80
CA THR A 51 -11.58 7.46 30.12
C THR A 51 -10.19 7.71 30.72
N ASP A 52 -9.23 8.26 29.97
CA ASP A 52 -7.86 8.51 30.45
C ASP A 52 -7.79 9.62 31.52
N ASP A 53 -8.79 10.50 31.57
CA ASP A 53 -8.90 11.61 32.53
C ASP A 53 -9.83 11.30 33.72
N TRP A 54 -10.28 10.05 33.87
CA TRP A 54 -11.18 9.65 34.96
C TRP A 54 -10.47 9.67 36.32
N MET A 55 -11.22 10.07 37.35
CA MET A 55 -10.67 10.24 38.70
C MET A 55 -10.50 8.88 39.37
N GLU A 56 -9.29 8.61 39.88
CA GLU A 56 -9.00 7.44 40.70
C GLU A 56 -9.53 7.62 42.13
N VAL A 57 -10.48 6.78 42.53
CA VAL A 57 -11.09 6.77 43.86
C VAL A 57 -10.93 5.37 44.47
N GLN A 58 -10.65 5.30 45.77
CA GLN A 58 -10.59 4.02 46.46
C GLN A 58 -12.01 3.51 46.75
N GLY A 59 -12.30 2.29 46.36
CA GLY A 59 -13.57 1.61 46.62
C GLY A 59 -13.38 0.20 47.17
N ALA A 60 -14.49 -0.49 47.39
CA ALA A 60 -14.50 -1.88 47.83
C ALA A 60 -15.54 -2.69 47.07
N ILE A 61 -15.20 -3.94 46.72
CA ILE A 61 -16.12 -4.87 46.09
C ILE A 61 -17.18 -5.30 47.11
N ILE A 62 -18.46 -5.11 46.77
CA ILE A 62 -19.62 -5.54 47.55
C ILE A 62 -20.00 -6.97 47.19
N SER A 63 -20.09 -7.28 45.90
CA SER A 63 -20.41 -8.61 45.40
C SER A 63 -19.72 -8.87 44.06
N SER A 64 -19.40 -10.12 43.77
CA SER A 64 -18.71 -10.50 42.53
C SER A 64 -19.08 -11.94 42.14
N GLY A 65 -19.25 -12.20 40.85
CA GLY A 65 -19.59 -13.54 40.39
C GLY A 65 -19.64 -13.70 38.87
N ILE A 66 -20.20 -14.83 38.44
CA ILE A 66 -20.40 -15.17 37.03
C ILE A 66 -21.82 -15.68 36.86
N GLU A 67 -22.56 -15.03 35.99
CA GLU A 67 -23.86 -15.49 35.50
C GLU A 67 -23.65 -16.35 34.24
N SER A 68 -24.44 -17.40 34.07
CA SER A 68 -24.37 -18.26 32.88
C SER A 68 -25.71 -18.28 32.16
N ASP A 69 -25.70 -17.95 30.87
CA ASP A 69 -26.86 -18.03 30.01
C ASP A 69 -26.74 -19.24 29.06
N TYR A 70 -27.82 -20.02 28.97
CA TYR A 70 -27.88 -21.21 28.13
C TYR A 70 -28.93 -21.00 27.05
N SER A 71 -28.48 -20.97 25.80
CA SER A 71 -29.33 -20.77 24.63
C SER A 71 -29.21 -21.95 23.65
N CYS A 72 -30.33 -22.33 23.03
CA CYS A 72 -30.37 -23.33 21.98
C CYS A 72 -31.12 -22.78 20.77
N ASP A 73 -30.51 -22.85 19.59
CA ASP A 73 -31.10 -22.36 18.36
C ASP A 73 -31.98 -23.44 17.68
N GLY A 74 -33.22 -23.61 18.11
CA GLY A 74 -34.23 -24.42 17.38
C GLY A 74 -33.90 -25.90 17.15
N GLU A 75 -34.65 -26.58 16.28
CA GLU A 75 -34.59 -28.05 16.10
C GLU A 75 -33.31 -28.56 15.38
N GLU A 76 -32.60 -27.70 14.64
CA GLU A 76 -31.36 -28.06 13.92
C GLU A 76 -30.11 -27.27 14.37
N GLY A 77 -30.24 -26.30 15.28
CA GLY A 77 -29.11 -25.49 15.75
C GLY A 77 -28.44 -26.04 17.00
N GLY A 78 -27.24 -25.50 17.26
CA GLY A 78 -26.44 -25.87 18.42
C GLY A 78 -26.96 -25.22 19.71
N CYS A 79 -26.69 -25.88 20.83
CA CYS A 79 -26.80 -25.25 22.14
C CYS A 79 -25.47 -24.62 22.52
N SER A 80 -25.50 -23.42 23.07
CA SER A 80 -24.33 -22.70 23.56
C SER A 80 -24.55 -22.22 24.99
N THR A 81 -23.47 -22.12 25.75
CA THR A 81 -23.48 -21.51 27.08
C THR A 81 -22.55 -20.33 27.05
N THR A 82 -23.04 -19.17 27.47
CA THR A 82 -22.26 -17.97 27.65
C THR A 82 -22.14 -17.65 29.13
N TYR A 83 -21.04 -16.99 29.48
CA TYR A 83 -20.72 -16.61 30.85
C TYR A 83 -20.52 -15.09 30.90
N GLN A 84 -21.20 -14.44 31.82
CA GLN A 84 -21.13 -13.00 32.04
C GLN A 84 -20.60 -12.75 33.46
N PRO A 85 -19.34 -12.33 33.62
CA PRO A 85 -18.83 -11.92 34.93
C PRO A 85 -19.48 -10.59 35.34
N PHE A 86 -19.75 -10.44 36.64
CA PHE A 86 -20.28 -9.22 37.24
C PHE A 86 -19.51 -8.88 38.52
N ALA A 87 -19.35 -7.59 38.79
CA ALA A 87 -18.76 -7.09 40.03
C ALA A 87 -19.51 -5.82 40.45
N GLU A 88 -20.07 -5.83 41.65
CA GLU A 88 -20.69 -4.69 42.32
C GLU A 88 -19.70 -4.11 43.33
N TYR A 89 -19.56 -2.80 43.35
CA TYR A 89 -18.60 -2.11 44.20
C TYR A 89 -19.16 -0.79 44.71
N ARG A 90 -18.64 -0.34 45.85
CA ARG A 90 -18.96 0.95 46.45
C ARG A 90 -17.72 1.82 46.51
N TYR A 91 -17.91 3.11 46.26
CA TYR A 91 -16.89 4.14 46.34
C TYR A 91 -17.47 5.42 46.93
N ASP A 92 -16.61 6.27 47.46
CA ASP A 92 -17.01 7.53 48.10
C ASP A 92 -16.33 8.71 47.40
N VAL A 93 -17.12 9.66 46.90
CA VAL A 93 -16.64 10.89 46.24
C VAL A 93 -17.21 12.09 46.97
N ASP A 94 -16.35 13.00 47.43
CA ASP A 94 -16.72 14.22 48.14
C ASP A 94 -17.65 14.03 49.37
N GLY A 95 -17.60 12.84 49.99
CA GLY A 95 -18.42 12.50 51.16
C GLY A 95 -19.80 11.94 50.84
N GLU A 96 -20.09 11.65 49.56
CA GLU A 96 -21.25 10.91 49.10
C GLU A 96 -20.84 9.50 48.65
N SER A 97 -21.62 8.50 49.03
CA SER A 97 -21.37 7.10 48.66
C SER A 97 -22.13 6.75 47.38
N TYR A 98 -21.43 6.14 46.44
CA TYR A 98 -21.94 5.67 45.16
C TYR A 98 -21.70 4.17 45.00
N GLU A 99 -22.53 3.52 44.19
CA GLU A 99 -22.40 2.11 43.85
C GLU A 99 -22.30 1.96 42.33
N GLY A 100 -21.40 1.09 41.87
CA GLY A 100 -21.19 0.78 40.46
C GLY A 100 -21.18 -0.72 40.23
N SER A 101 -21.51 -1.14 39.01
CA SER A 101 -21.53 -2.55 38.60
C SER A 101 -20.72 -2.83 37.33
N ARG A 102 -20.10 -1.79 36.75
CA ARG A 102 -19.38 -1.89 35.48
C ARG A 102 -17.91 -2.25 35.72
N ILE A 103 -17.47 -3.38 35.15
CA ILE A 103 -16.06 -3.79 35.16
C ILE A 103 -15.25 -2.94 34.16
N THR A 104 -15.75 -2.78 32.93
CA THR A 104 -15.22 -1.83 31.93
C THR A 104 -16.37 -1.33 31.04
N TYR A 105 -16.15 -0.21 30.36
CA TYR A 105 -17.18 0.51 29.57
C TYR A 105 -17.84 -0.37 28.49
N THR A 106 -17.10 -1.31 27.91
CA THR A 106 -17.58 -2.20 26.83
C THR A 106 -18.19 -3.51 27.34
N TRP A 107 -18.09 -3.80 28.65
CA TRP A 107 -18.44 -5.13 29.18
C TRP A 107 -19.92 -5.32 29.49
N GLU A 108 -20.71 -4.25 29.58
CA GLU A 108 -22.13 -4.33 29.99
C GLU A 108 -22.96 -5.33 29.15
N ASN A 109 -22.51 -5.64 27.92
CA ASN A 109 -23.11 -6.64 27.03
C ASN A 109 -22.13 -7.74 26.54
N THR A 110 -21.02 -7.97 27.27
CA THR A 110 -20.00 -8.94 26.84
C THR A 110 -20.25 -10.33 27.42
N TYR A 111 -20.51 -11.27 26.52
CA TYR A 111 -20.71 -12.69 26.81
C TYR A 111 -19.48 -13.51 26.44
N ILE A 112 -18.94 -14.27 27.39
CA ILE A 112 -17.74 -15.10 27.19
C ILE A 112 -18.15 -16.56 26.95
N GLY A 113 -17.68 -17.16 25.84
CA GLY A 113 -17.97 -18.57 25.53
C GLY A 113 -17.16 -19.61 26.32
N PHE A 114 -16.13 -19.17 27.05
CA PHE A 114 -15.24 -20.02 27.84
C PHE A 114 -15.31 -19.67 29.33
N ARG A 115 -15.80 -20.60 30.15
CA ARG A 115 -15.92 -20.44 31.61
C ARG A 115 -14.61 -20.03 32.28
N SER A 116 -13.50 -20.66 31.91
CA SER A 116 -12.17 -20.39 32.51
C SER A 116 -11.70 -18.96 32.27
N LEU A 117 -12.08 -18.35 31.15
CA LEU A 117 -11.74 -16.96 30.86
C LEU A 117 -12.59 -16.00 31.70
N ALA A 118 -13.89 -16.28 31.85
CA ALA A 118 -14.75 -15.51 32.77
C ALA A 118 -14.26 -15.62 34.23
N GLU A 119 -13.83 -16.80 34.67
CA GLU A 119 -13.21 -17.00 35.98
C GLU A 119 -11.93 -16.19 36.16
N SER A 120 -11.05 -16.17 35.15
CA SER A 120 -9.80 -15.40 35.25
C SER A 120 -10.00 -13.88 35.34
N VAL A 121 -11.14 -13.36 34.86
CA VAL A 121 -11.45 -11.93 34.92
C VAL A 121 -11.94 -11.55 36.32
N ILE A 122 -12.77 -12.40 36.93
CA ILE A 122 -13.36 -12.12 38.24
C ILE A 122 -12.43 -12.49 39.41
N ASP A 123 -11.39 -13.28 39.17
CA ASP A 123 -10.45 -13.72 40.22
C ASP A 123 -9.77 -12.54 40.94
N ASP A 124 -9.54 -11.44 40.22
CA ASP A 124 -8.97 -10.19 40.74
C ASP A 124 -9.98 -9.38 41.58
N PHE A 125 -11.29 -9.62 41.42
CA PHE A 125 -12.38 -8.88 42.05
C PHE A 125 -13.13 -9.76 43.04
N GLN A 126 -12.58 -9.95 44.24
CA GLN A 126 -13.23 -10.72 45.31
C GLN A 126 -13.94 -9.79 46.30
N GLU A 127 -15.07 -10.26 46.84
CA GLU A 127 -15.85 -9.52 47.84
C GLU A 127 -14.99 -9.05 49.02
N GLY A 128 -15.10 -7.77 49.36
CA GLY A 128 -14.34 -7.14 50.44
C GLY A 128 -12.93 -6.70 50.07
N ASN A 129 -12.45 -6.95 48.85
CA ASN A 129 -11.19 -6.39 48.38
C ASN A 129 -11.31 -4.88 48.19
N GLU A 130 -10.29 -4.15 48.63
CA GLU A 130 -10.09 -2.75 48.23
C GLU A 130 -9.64 -2.72 46.78
N ILE A 131 -10.28 -1.86 45.98
CA ILE A 131 -10.03 -1.72 44.55
C ILE A 131 -9.95 -0.24 44.18
N THR A 132 -9.25 0.06 43.09
CA THR A 132 -9.28 1.39 42.48
C THR A 132 -10.48 1.45 41.54
N VAL A 133 -11.35 2.42 41.77
CA VAL A 133 -12.51 2.73 40.93
C VAL A 133 -12.17 4.00 40.15
N TYR A 134 -12.40 3.97 38.85
CA TYR A 134 -12.25 5.13 37.98
C TYR A 134 -13.63 5.76 37.81
N VAL A 135 -13.77 7.02 38.20
CA VAL A 135 -15.04 7.75 38.24
C VAL A 135 -15.02 8.89 37.23
N ASP A 136 -16.11 9.07 36.50
CA ASP A 136 -16.26 10.20 35.57
C ASP A 136 -16.31 11.53 36.36
N PRO A 137 -15.40 12.49 36.11
CA PRO A 137 -15.36 13.77 36.82
C PRO A 137 -16.56 14.68 36.51
N ASP A 138 -17.24 14.48 35.37
CA ASP A 138 -18.44 15.25 35.00
C ASP A 138 -19.74 14.60 35.54
N ASP A 139 -19.73 13.28 35.77
CA ASP A 139 -20.83 12.51 36.37
C ASP A 139 -20.35 11.45 37.37
N HIS A 140 -20.33 11.80 38.65
CA HIS A 140 -19.87 10.91 39.73
C HIS A 140 -20.68 9.61 39.90
N SER A 141 -21.82 9.45 39.22
CA SER A 141 -22.57 8.19 39.22
C SER A 141 -22.03 7.17 38.22
N GLU A 142 -21.22 7.61 37.26
CA GLU A 142 -20.61 6.78 36.24
C GLU A 142 -19.19 6.36 36.66
N SER A 143 -18.92 5.06 36.64
CA SER A 143 -17.66 4.48 37.11
C SER A 143 -17.31 3.15 36.44
N VAL A 144 -16.02 2.80 36.43
CA VAL A 144 -15.49 1.51 35.96
C VAL A 144 -14.33 1.01 36.85
N LEU A 145 -14.10 -0.31 36.89
CA LEU A 145 -12.97 -0.92 37.61
C LEU A 145 -11.69 -0.99 36.78
N ILE A 146 -11.81 -1.01 35.46
CA ILE A 146 -10.69 -1.07 34.52
C ILE A 146 -10.87 0.06 33.51
N GLN A 147 -9.97 1.05 33.57
CA GLN A 147 -9.87 2.12 32.57
C GLN A 147 -9.01 1.71 31.38
N GLY A 148 -9.30 2.30 30.21
CA GLY A 148 -8.50 2.16 29.01
C GLY A 148 -8.67 0.86 28.21
N LEU A 149 -8.03 0.85 27.04
CA LEU A 149 -8.02 -0.24 26.06
C LEU A 149 -7.12 -1.40 26.52
N GLU A 150 -7.70 -2.48 27.06
CA GLU A 150 -6.99 -3.77 27.16
C GLU A 150 -6.60 -4.23 25.73
N LEU A 151 -5.30 -4.28 25.42
CA LEU A 151 -4.77 -4.76 24.13
C LEU A 151 -5.26 -6.16 23.74
N LYS A 152 -5.76 -6.96 24.71
CA LYS A 152 -6.41 -8.27 24.48
C LYS A 152 -7.76 -8.15 23.78
N SER A 153 -8.55 -7.10 24.06
CA SER A 153 -9.83 -6.81 23.39
C SER A 153 -9.64 -6.33 21.94
N MET A 154 -8.42 -5.91 21.58
CA MET A 154 -8.05 -5.50 20.23
C MET A 154 -7.73 -6.68 19.28
N SER A 155 -7.78 -7.93 19.77
CA SER A 155 -7.41 -9.10 18.96
C SER A 155 -8.38 -9.35 17.79
N PHE A 156 -9.66 -9.04 17.93
CA PHE A 156 -10.67 -9.34 16.91
C PHE A 156 -10.52 -8.56 15.59
N PRO A 157 -10.33 -7.23 15.57
CA PRO A 157 -10.13 -6.50 14.32
C PRO A 157 -8.76 -6.76 13.68
N LEU A 158 -7.70 -6.87 14.49
CA LEU A 158 -6.33 -7.06 14.00
C LEU A 158 -6.11 -8.47 13.45
N ALA A 159 -6.72 -9.49 14.08
CA ALA A 159 -6.63 -10.88 13.64
C ALA A 159 -7.30 -11.14 12.29
N VAL A 160 -8.22 -10.27 11.84
CA VAL A 160 -8.82 -10.39 10.50
C VAL A 160 -8.09 -9.51 9.48
N LEU A 161 -7.75 -8.27 9.85
CA LEU A 161 -7.12 -7.32 8.93
C LEU A 161 -5.66 -7.65 8.60
N VAL A 162 -4.86 -8.08 9.59
CA VAL A 162 -3.43 -8.41 9.38
C VAL A 162 -3.25 -9.58 8.42
N PRO A 163 -3.91 -10.75 8.59
CA PRO A 163 -3.76 -11.84 7.63
C PRO A 163 -4.35 -11.51 6.26
N LEU A 164 -5.41 -10.70 6.17
CA LEU A 164 -5.94 -10.26 4.88
C LEU A 164 -4.91 -9.41 4.11
N VAL A 165 -4.27 -8.46 4.78
CA VAL A 165 -3.20 -7.64 4.19
C VAL A 165 -2.02 -8.52 3.79
N LEU A 166 -1.58 -9.44 4.65
CA LEU A 166 -0.49 -10.36 4.37
C LEU A 166 -0.81 -11.36 3.24
N ALA A 167 -2.07 -11.77 3.06
CA ALA A 167 -2.49 -12.64 1.96
C ALA A 167 -2.48 -11.92 0.60
N ILE A 168 -2.69 -10.60 0.60
CA ILE A 168 -2.70 -9.78 -0.62
C ILE A 168 -1.28 -9.43 -1.09
N GLN A 169 -0.31 -9.28 -0.18
CA GLN A 169 1.09 -8.98 -0.51
C GLN A 169 1.76 -9.95 -1.51
N PRO A 170 1.70 -11.30 -1.35
CA PRO A 170 2.32 -12.22 -2.29
C PRO A 170 1.65 -12.20 -3.66
N ILE A 171 0.34 -11.92 -3.72
CA ILE A 171 -0.40 -11.76 -4.98
C ILE A 171 0.14 -10.52 -5.71
N GLN A 172 0.21 -9.37 -5.03
CA GLN A 172 0.77 -8.14 -5.59
C GLN A 172 2.23 -8.31 -6.02
N PHE A 173 3.06 -8.96 -5.21
CA PHE A 173 4.45 -9.26 -5.55
C PHE A 173 4.55 -10.15 -6.80
N THR A 174 3.69 -11.17 -6.90
CA THR A 174 3.65 -12.05 -8.08
C THR A 174 3.23 -11.30 -9.34
N TYR A 175 2.24 -10.41 -9.25
CA TYR A 175 1.86 -9.55 -10.37
C TYR A 175 2.97 -8.56 -10.74
N MET A 176 3.67 -7.97 -9.77
CA MET A 176 4.82 -7.10 -10.00
C MET A 176 5.98 -7.85 -10.68
N VAL A 177 6.29 -9.07 -10.25
CA VAL A 177 7.31 -9.91 -10.90
C VAL A 177 6.90 -10.30 -12.32
N LYS A 178 5.63 -10.67 -12.54
CA LYS A 178 5.12 -10.98 -13.89
C LYS A 178 5.09 -9.75 -14.80
N PHE A 179 4.75 -8.59 -14.25
CA PHE A 179 4.78 -7.31 -14.95
C PHE A 179 6.22 -6.94 -15.30
N ALA A 180 7.16 -6.94 -14.34
CA ALA A 180 8.57 -6.70 -14.59
C ALA A 180 9.18 -7.67 -15.62
N ARG A 181 8.80 -8.96 -15.57
CA ARG A 181 9.18 -9.93 -16.61
C ARG A 181 8.56 -9.59 -17.95
N ARG A 182 7.30 -9.15 -18.01
CA ARG A 182 6.63 -8.74 -19.25
C ARG A 182 7.33 -7.55 -19.90
N PHE A 183 7.86 -6.59 -19.12
CA PHE A 183 8.70 -5.50 -19.65
C PHE A 183 10.06 -6.00 -20.10
N ASN A 184 10.74 -6.86 -19.32
CA ASN A 184 12.00 -7.47 -19.76
C ASN A 184 11.82 -8.31 -21.03
N THR A 185 10.70 -9.02 -21.19
CA THR A 185 10.41 -9.79 -22.42
C THR A 185 9.90 -8.90 -23.56
N ALA A 186 9.33 -7.72 -23.26
CA ALA A 186 8.86 -6.78 -24.26
C ALA A 186 10.00 -5.94 -24.87
N ASP A 187 11.10 -5.73 -24.14
CA ASP A 187 12.33 -5.17 -24.72
C ASP A 187 13.18 -6.23 -25.43
N GLU A 188 13.06 -7.51 -25.07
CA GLU A 188 13.90 -8.57 -25.67
C GLU A 188 13.27 -9.23 -26.91
N SER A 189 11.97 -9.06 -27.18
CA SER A 189 11.30 -9.79 -28.27
C SER A 189 10.66 -8.97 -29.39
N ASP A 190 10.81 -7.63 -29.46
CA ASP A 190 10.14 -6.84 -30.51
C ASP A 190 11.03 -5.81 -31.24
N THR A 191 12.36 -5.81 -31.05
CA THR A 191 13.29 -5.00 -31.88
C THR A 191 14.54 -5.72 -32.36
N LEU A 192 14.65 -7.04 -32.19
CA LEU A 192 15.68 -7.81 -32.90
C LEU A 192 15.18 -8.16 -34.30
N GLY A 193 15.14 -7.16 -35.18
CA GLY A 193 15.28 -7.44 -36.61
C GLY A 193 16.56 -8.25 -36.79
N GLU A 194 16.44 -9.48 -37.29
CA GLU A 194 17.57 -10.37 -37.56
C GLU A 194 18.48 -9.74 -38.64
N GLY A 195 19.42 -8.90 -38.19
CA GLY A 195 20.50 -8.37 -39.02
C GLY A 195 20.67 -6.85 -38.95
N ASN A 196 21.92 -6.39 -39.11
CA ASN A 196 22.21 -5.00 -39.38
C ASN A 196 21.51 -4.59 -40.70
N TRP A 197 20.81 -3.46 -40.70
CA TRP A 197 20.29 -2.88 -41.95
C TRP A 197 21.41 -2.14 -42.67
N VAL A 198 21.48 -2.27 -43.99
CA VAL A 198 22.49 -1.59 -44.81
C VAL A 198 21.85 -0.39 -45.50
N GLY A 199 22.39 0.79 -45.22
CA GLY A 199 21.94 2.05 -45.81
C GLY A 199 22.18 2.13 -47.33
N PRO A 200 21.57 3.10 -48.02
CA PRO A 200 21.78 3.33 -49.45
C PRO A 200 23.25 3.61 -49.82
N ASP A 201 24.05 4.05 -48.85
CA ASP A 201 25.48 4.30 -48.96
C ASP A 201 26.36 3.08 -48.63
N GLY A 202 25.74 1.93 -48.36
CA GLY A 202 26.43 0.67 -48.02
C GLY A 202 26.83 0.56 -46.55
N THR A 203 26.40 1.48 -45.69
CA THR A 203 26.76 1.48 -44.25
C THR A 203 25.88 0.51 -43.48
N GLU A 204 26.49 -0.46 -42.80
CA GLU A 204 25.78 -1.29 -41.83
C GLU A 204 25.36 -0.45 -40.62
N SER A 205 24.09 -0.57 -40.23
CA SER A 205 23.51 0.11 -39.07
C SER A 205 22.66 -0.85 -38.24
N GLY A 206 22.76 -0.76 -36.92
CA GLY A 206 22.02 -1.63 -36.01
C GLY A 206 22.79 -1.97 -34.73
N LEU A 207 22.13 -2.73 -33.86
CA LEU A 207 22.61 -3.10 -32.52
C LEU A 207 23.95 -3.86 -32.51
N GLY A 208 24.35 -4.47 -33.64
CA GLY A 208 25.60 -5.23 -33.76
C GLY A 208 26.77 -4.45 -34.37
N VAL A 209 26.59 -3.16 -34.70
CA VAL A 209 27.64 -2.33 -35.31
C VAL A 209 28.58 -1.81 -34.22
N ALA A 210 29.89 -1.89 -34.47
CA ALA A 210 30.90 -1.45 -33.51
C ALA A 210 30.73 0.03 -33.13
N GLU A 211 30.99 0.38 -31.87
CA GLU A 211 30.85 1.75 -31.39
C GLU A 211 31.77 2.75 -32.10
N ASP A 212 32.87 2.27 -32.66
CA ASP A 212 33.90 3.05 -33.35
C ASP A 212 33.71 3.10 -34.87
N TRP A 213 32.56 2.70 -35.39
CA TRP A 213 32.28 2.61 -36.84
C TRP A 213 32.60 3.91 -37.59
N TYR A 214 32.39 5.06 -36.95
CA TYR A 214 32.63 6.39 -37.51
C TYR A 214 34.10 6.65 -37.87
N LEU A 215 35.05 5.95 -37.24
CA LEU A 215 36.48 6.06 -37.56
C LEU A 215 36.80 5.50 -38.94
N ARG A 216 36.06 4.48 -39.38
CA ARG A 216 36.23 3.81 -40.68
C ARG A 216 35.21 4.27 -41.72
N TYR A 217 34.36 5.21 -41.37
CA TYR A 217 33.30 5.70 -42.22
C TYR A 217 33.76 6.89 -43.08
N ASP A 218 33.78 6.72 -44.40
CA ASP A 218 34.19 7.75 -45.37
C ASP A 218 33.03 8.28 -46.23
N GLY A 219 31.79 8.02 -45.82
CA GLY A 219 30.60 8.47 -46.52
C GLY A 219 30.16 9.90 -46.18
N PRO A 220 28.99 10.33 -46.71
CA PRO A 220 28.42 11.66 -46.43
C PRO A 220 28.10 11.84 -44.94
N ALA A 221 27.97 13.09 -44.49
CA ALA A 221 27.65 13.41 -43.09
C ALA A 221 26.38 12.66 -42.65
N PRO A 222 26.44 11.85 -41.56
CA PRO A 222 25.26 11.18 -41.02
C PRO A 222 24.19 12.19 -40.59
N VAL A 223 22.91 11.86 -40.76
CA VAL A 223 21.84 12.79 -40.36
C VAL A 223 21.73 12.75 -38.85
N VAL A 224 21.87 13.91 -38.20
CA VAL A 224 21.69 14.04 -36.76
C VAL A 224 20.21 14.16 -36.43
N GLU A 225 19.72 13.26 -35.59
CA GLU A 225 18.33 13.20 -35.14
C GLU A 225 18.15 13.85 -33.77
N ASP A 226 19.12 13.69 -32.88
CA ASP A 226 19.08 14.24 -31.51
C ASP A 226 20.50 14.38 -30.91
N VAL A 227 20.59 14.94 -29.70
CA VAL A 227 21.81 15.07 -28.91
C VAL A 227 21.67 14.29 -27.61
N TYR A 228 22.52 13.28 -27.41
CA TYR A 228 22.60 12.51 -26.17
C TYR A 228 23.94 12.76 -25.47
N ASP A 229 23.90 13.51 -24.38
CA ASP A 229 25.08 13.88 -23.58
C ASP A 229 26.22 14.47 -24.43
N GLU A 230 27.25 13.67 -24.74
CA GLU A 230 28.44 14.06 -25.50
C GLU A 230 28.44 13.51 -26.95
N ASN A 231 27.34 12.86 -27.38
CA ASN A 231 27.19 12.23 -28.68
C ASN A 231 26.00 12.82 -29.47
N TYR A 232 26.12 12.86 -30.79
CA TYR A 232 24.99 13.00 -31.69
C TYR A 232 24.33 11.65 -31.93
N ALA A 233 23.00 11.60 -31.83
CA ALA A 233 22.20 10.50 -32.33
C ALA A 233 22.12 10.62 -33.85
N VAL A 234 22.51 9.57 -34.57
CA VAL A 234 22.56 9.61 -36.04
C VAL A 234 21.79 8.46 -36.67
N ASP A 235 21.36 8.67 -37.90
CA ASP A 235 20.54 7.75 -38.69
C ASP A 235 21.22 6.41 -39.09
N ARG A 236 22.52 6.23 -38.78
CA ARG A 236 23.31 5.09 -39.28
C ARG A 236 24.38 4.59 -38.30
N GLY A 237 25.02 3.48 -38.67
CA GLY A 237 26.00 2.81 -37.83
C GLY A 237 25.36 2.26 -36.56
N ASN A 238 26.03 2.38 -35.43
CA ASN A 238 25.43 2.02 -34.13
C ASN A 238 24.44 3.09 -33.61
N GLY A 239 24.21 4.17 -34.37
CA GLY A 239 23.30 5.26 -34.00
C GLY A 239 23.94 6.40 -33.20
N ALA A 240 25.26 6.37 -32.94
CA ALA A 240 25.94 7.40 -32.18
C ALA A 240 27.29 7.82 -32.78
N VAL A 241 27.59 9.12 -32.74
CA VAL A 241 28.91 9.68 -33.06
C VAL A 241 29.27 10.76 -32.03
N PRO A 242 30.50 10.77 -31.47
CA PRO A 242 30.94 11.84 -30.59
C PRO A 242 30.83 13.23 -31.24
N ILE A 243 30.29 14.20 -30.50
CA ILE A 243 29.98 15.56 -31.02
C ILE A 243 31.26 16.24 -31.53
N ASP A 244 32.38 16.06 -30.84
CA ASP A 244 33.69 16.58 -31.23
C ASP A 244 34.21 15.99 -32.53
N PHE A 245 34.19 14.67 -32.65
CA PHE A 245 34.57 14.00 -33.89
C PHE A 245 33.67 14.42 -35.06
N TYR A 246 32.35 14.48 -34.85
CA TYR A 246 31.40 14.84 -35.89
C TYR A 246 31.63 16.27 -36.39
N ILE A 247 31.75 17.24 -35.46
CA ILE A 247 31.96 18.65 -35.81
C ILE A 247 33.31 18.84 -36.51
N GLU A 248 34.35 18.11 -36.10
CA GLU A 248 35.66 18.18 -36.75
C GLU A 248 35.62 17.64 -38.19
N LYS A 249 34.91 16.53 -38.41
CA LYS A 249 34.89 15.85 -39.72
C LYS A 249 33.88 16.45 -40.71
N TRP A 250 32.68 16.82 -40.25
CA TRP A 250 31.57 17.26 -41.11
C TRP A 250 31.04 18.67 -40.80
N GLY A 251 31.52 19.31 -39.73
CA GLY A 251 31.02 20.61 -39.30
C GLY A 251 29.75 20.52 -38.44
N ILE A 252 29.24 21.68 -38.03
CA ILE A 252 28.04 21.75 -37.19
C ILE A 252 26.81 21.40 -38.06
N PRO A 253 25.99 20.41 -37.68
CA PRO A 253 24.81 20.02 -38.44
C PRO A 253 23.75 21.14 -38.43
N GLU A 254 22.95 21.22 -39.50
CA GLU A 254 21.92 22.25 -39.64
C GLU A 254 20.84 22.11 -38.55
N GLY A 255 20.54 23.19 -37.84
CA GLY A 255 19.60 23.19 -36.71
C GLY A 255 20.23 22.87 -35.34
N PHE A 256 21.46 22.35 -35.34
CA PHE A 256 22.23 21.98 -34.14
C PHE A 256 23.33 23.03 -33.80
N GLY A 257 24.10 22.83 -32.73
CA GLY A 257 25.16 23.76 -32.28
C GLY A 257 24.76 24.75 -31.18
N LYS A 258 23.64 24.49 -30.47
CA LYS A 258 23.09 25.41 -29.46
C LYS A 258 23.35 24.97 -28.03
N THR A 259 23.65 23.69 -27.80
CA THR A 259 23.90 23.13 -26.48
C THR A 259 25.27 23.56 -25.93
N SER A 260 25.44 23.46 -24.61
CA SER A 260 26.69 23.80 -23.94
C SER A 260 27.87 22.94 -24.42
N ASN A 261 27.62 21.68 -24.74
CA ASN A 261 28.62 20.71 -25.17
C ASN A 261 29.13 21.03 -26.58
N GLU A 262 28.23 21.27 -27.53
CA GLU A 262 28.58 21.67 -28.90
C GLU A 262 29.36 23.01 -28.94
N LYS A 263 28.98 23.98 -28.08
CA LYS A 263 29.66 25.28 -27.95
C LYS A 263 31.07 25.14 -27.37
N ASN A 264 31.25 24.27 -26.38
CA ASN A 264 32.55 24.03 -25.76
C ASN A 264 33.53 23.36 -26.74
N THR A 265 33.05 22.39 -27.52
CA THR A 265 33.80 21.75 -28.60
C THR A 265 34.23 22.75 -29.67
N THR A 266 33.30 23.57 -30.17
CA THR A 266 33.60 24.60 -31.18
C THR A 266 34.61 25.65 -30.68
N ARG A 267 34.64 25.92 -29.37
CA ARG A 267 35.65 26.80 -28.76
C ARG A 267 37.03 26.16 -28.66
N ARG A 268 37.12 24.83 -28.50
CA ARG A 268 38.38 24.08 -28.46
C ARG A 268 38.99 23.92 -29.86
N SER A 269 38.19 23.67 -30.90
CA SER A 269 38.70 23.47 -32.27
C SER A 269 39.19 24.75 -32.96
N ARG A 270 38.84 25.94 -32.44
CA ARG A 270 39.28 27.25 -32.96
C ARG A 270 40.62 27.74 -32.39
N LYS A 271 41.26 26.98 -31.52
CA LYS A 271 42.54 27.32 -30.89
C LYS A 271 43.67 26.48 -31.50
#